data_AF-A0A8X8G7H5-F1
#
_entry.id   AF-A0A8X8G7H5-F1
#
_cell.length_a   1.000
_cell.length_b   1.000
_cell.length_c   1.000
_cell.angle_alpha   90.00
_cell.angle_beta   90.00
_cell.angle_gamma   90.00
#
_symmetry.space_group_name_H-M   'P 1'
#
loop_
_entity.id
_entity.type
_entity.pdbx_description
1 polymer ?
#
loop_
_entity_poly.entity_id
_entity_poly.type
_entity_poly.pdbx_seq_one_letter_code
_entity_poly.pdbx_strand_id
1 'polypeptide(L)'
;MERQNRRQFLKRLGLGSGAVVAAPHLLGVARAAGVSGEHLLRQKIEHVVVIFQENRSFDHYFGTFQPKNGQQVVNLLDGQGQLDPRFLGLQKNPAGIAYDNLPLPAEIPGFQNVQLPNQPFHMAPYIPVRGNVHWDPAHRFFRMMAEVHNGKMDRFVALAGGSKTLLSRDEFRKMSPEQIAFDLARPSGPVLGYYTGEDLPFYHQVAHQYTLFDHFFQAMSGGSTGNALYLAAARSCIHPHAPREVCAPFDPKEAGLEHRFFDLPYDHQKVLVNDLPPVQGPTNADAVKALKISPPPEAQTYDNIGDRLDGARVSWAWYNENWDRVKPWALKTAFGPGDGSAVIDTGQLYVA
;
A
#
# COMPACT_ATOMS: atom_id res chain seq x y z
N MET A 1 11.82 -3.51 36.94
CA MET A 1 12.71 -3.48 35.76
C MET A 1 12.19 -2.39 34.84
N GLU A 2 12.88 -1.24 34.79
CA GLU A 2 12.39 0.00 34.16
C GLU A 2 12.14 -0.15 32.66
N ARG A 3 11.00 0.36 32.18
CA ARG A 3 10.67 0.49 30.76
C ARG A 3 11.58 1.54 30.11
N GLN A 4 12.39 1.12 29.14
CA GLN A 4 13.20 2.04 28.35
C GLN A 4 12.31 2.98 27.53
N ASN A 5 12.57 4.29 27.65
CA ASN A 5 11.84 5.35 26.97
C ASN A 5 12.41 5.58 25.55
N ARG A 6 11.53 5.68 24.55
CA ARG A 6 11.79 5.87 23.10
C ARG A 6 12.82 6.98 22.80
N ARG A 7 12.90 8.00 23.67
CA ARG A 7 13.84 9.13 23.58
C ARG A 7 15.31 8.76 23.86
N GLN A 8 15.57 7.70 24.61
CA GLN A 8 16.94 7.20 24.88
C GLN A 8 17.45 6.28 23.77
N PHE A 9 16.55 5.54 23.10
CA PHE A 9 16.89 4.70 21.95
C PHE A 9 17.39 5.54 20.77
N LEU A 10 16.69 6.64 20.45
CA LEU A 10 17.07 7.53 19.33
C LEU A 10 18.37 8.32 19.59
N LYS A 11 18.72 8.61 20.85
CA LYS A 11 20.00 9.26 21.19
C LYS A 11 21.22 8.37 20.94
N ARG A 12 21.06 7.04 20.87
CA ARG A 12 22.16 6.11 20.60
C ARG A 12 22.44 5.88 19.11
N LEU A 13 21.54 6.32 18.22
CA LEU A 13 21.72 6.23 16.77
C LEU A 13 22.41 7.47 16.17
N GLY A 14 22.60 8.55 16.94
CA GLY A 14 23.12 9.83 16.45
C GLY A 14 24.64 9.98 16.40
N LEU A 15 25.43 8.98 16.83
CA LEU A 15 26.89 9.05 16.80
C LEU A 15 27.46 7.67 16.45
N GLY A 16 27.75 7.45 15.18
CA GLY A 16 28.46 6.25 14.71
C GLY A 16 27.93 5.74 13.39
N SER A 17 28.67 6.02 12.33
CA SER A 17 28.62 5.33 11.05
C SER A 17 28.57 3.80 11.23
N GLY A 18 27.58 3.15 10.59
CA GLY A 18 27.58 1.71 10.32
C GLY A 18 27.40 0.78 11.51
N ALA A 19 26.18 0.62 12.01
CA ALA A 19 25.81 -0.56 12.79
C ALA A 19 24.39 -1.01 12.45
N VAL A 20 24.30 -2.12 11.72
CA VAL A 20 23.06 -2.88 11.53
C VAL A 20 22.59 -3.37 12.90
N VAL A 21 21.49 -2.84 13.41
CA VAL A 21 20.79 -3.42 14.56
C VAL A 21 20.00 -4.62 14.05
N ALA A 22 20.69 -5.74 13.84
CA ALA A 22 20.05 -7.03 13.62
C ALA A 22 19.65 -7.62 14.97
N ALA A 23 18.45 -8.19 15.03
CA ALA A 23 17.91 -8.87 16.20
C ALA A 23 18.92 -9.94 16.72
N PRO A 24 19.13 -10.08 18.05
CA PRO A 24 20.14 -10.98 18.62
C PRO A 24 19.99 -12.46 18.23
N HIS A 25 18.83 -12.88 17.71
CA HIS A 25 18.52 -14.28 17.45
C HIS A 25 18.70 -14.71 15.98
N LEU A 26 19.02 -13.80 15.05
CA LEU A 26 19.28 -14.14 13.64
C LEU A 26 20.77 -14.10 13.25
N LEU A 27 21.64 -13.58 14.11
CA LEU A 27 23.08 -13.48 13.86
C LEU A 27 23.88 -14.76 14.21
N GLY A 28 23.23 -15.78 14.77
CA GLY A 28 23.90 -16.94 15.36
C GLY A 28 24.43 -18.00 14.39
N VAL A 29 24.05 -18.00 13.12
CA VAL A 29 24.41 -19.09 12.19
C VAL A 29 25.21 -18.61 10.96
N ALA A 30 25.17 -17.32 10.62
CA ALA A 30 25.82 -16.82 9.39
C ALA A 30 27.29 -16.38 9.56
N ARG A 31 27.85 -16.36 10.79
CA ARG A 31 29.21 -15.84 11.02
C ARG A 31 30.31 -16.89 11.22
N ALA A 32 29.98 -18.19 11.22
CA ALA A 32 30.96 -19.23 11.56
C ALA A 32 31.71 -19.86 10.36
N ALA A 33 31.38 -19.53 9.11
CA ALA A 33 31.94 -20.23 7.94
C ALA A 33 32.70 -19.35 6.92
N GLY A 34 32.83 -18.03 7.11
CA GLY A 34 33.53 -17.15 6.16
C GLY A 34 32.88 -17.06 4.76
N VAL A 35 31.77 -17.76 4.52
CA VAL A 35 30.94 -17.64 3.33
C VAL A 35 30.01 -16.45 3.54
N SER A 36 30.08 -15.44 2.66
CA SER A 36 29.12 -14.33 2.73
C SER A 36 27.70 -14.88 2.56
N GLY A 37 26.73 -14.35 3.29
CA GLY A 37 25.33 -14.75 3.15
C GLY A 37 24.86 -14.66 1.68
N GLU A 38 25.41 -13.72 0.92
CA GLU A 38 25.19 -13.59 -0.52
C GLU A 38 25.64 -14.83 -1.31
N HIS A 39 26.81 -15.38 -1.02
CA HIS A 39 27.31 -16.58 -1.70
C HIS A 39 26.43 -17.80 -1.38
N LEU A 40 25.98 -17.96 -0.14
CA LEU A 40 25.04 -19.03 0.22
C LEU A 40 23.68 -18.85 -0.47
N LEU A 41 23.14 -17.62 -0.52
CA LEU A 41 21.89 -17.34 -1.22
C LEU A 41 22.00 -17.71 -2.70
N ARG A 42 23.09 -17.30 -3.36
CA ARG A 42 23.36 -17.64 -4.77
C ARG A 42 23.55 -19.13 -5.02
N GLN A 43 23.98 -19.91 -4.02
CA GLN A 43 24.08 -21.38 -4.12
C GLN A 43 22.76 -22.11 -3.88
N LYS A 44 21.79 -21.46 -3.20
CA LYS A 44 20.58 -22.13 -2.71
C LYS A 44 19.30 -21.65 -3.38
N ILE A 45 19.32 -20.47 -3.99
CA ILE A 45 18.16 -19.86 -4.63
C ILE A 45 18.50 -19.61 -6.09
N GLU A 46 17.92 -20.42 -6.96
CA GLU A 46 18.02 -20.27 -8.42
C GLU A 46 16.84 -19.48 -9.00
N HIS A 47 15.68 -19.56 -8.34
CA HIS A 47 14.44 -18.93 -8.80
C HIS A 47 13.84 -18.05 -7.71
N VAL A 48 13.43 -16.85 -8.10
CA VAL A 48 12.67 -15.93 -7.25
C VAL A 48 11.34 -15.66 -7.95
N VAL A 49 10.24 -15.99 -7.27
CA VAL A 49 8.88 -15.70 -7.73
C VAL A 49 8.28 -14.66 -6.81
N VAL A 50 7.89 -13.51 -7.37
CA VAL A 50 7.23 -12.42 -6.64
C VAL A 50 5.75 -12.43 -6.98
N ILE A 51 4.91 -12.79 -6.02
CA ILE A 51 3.45 -12.69 -6.16
C ILE A 51 3.02 -11.33 -5.61
N PHE A 52 2.68 -10.40 -6.50
CA PHE A 52 2.31 -9.03 -6.14
C PHE A 52 0.78 -8.88 -6.09
N GLN A 53 0.23 -8.93 -4.87
CA GLN A 53 -1.21 -8.83 -4.59
C GLN A 53 -1.66 -7.37 -4.44
N GLU A 54 -2.98 -7.14 -4.40
CA GLU A 54 -3.58 -5.80 -4.40
C GLU A 54 -4.37 -5.45 -3.11
N ASN A 55 -4.35 -4.15 -2.79
CA ASN A 55 -5.23 -3.40 -1.87
C ASN A 55 -5.59 -4.04 -0.51
N ARG A 56 -4.63 -4.65 0.20
CA ARG A 56 -4.86 -5.20 1.55
C ARG A 56 -3.75 -4.81 2.52
N SER A 57 -4.13 -4.27 3.68
CA SER A 57 -3.19 -3.96 4.76
C SER A 57 -2.83 -5.21 5.55
N PHE A 58 -1.72 -5.15 6.30
CA PHE A 58 -1.32 -6.23 7.21
C PHE A 58 -2.42 -6.56 8.21
N ASP A 59 -2.99 -5.55 8.88
CA ASP A 59 -4.04 -5.76 9.89
C ASP A 59 -5.33 -6.35 9.28
N HIS A 60 -5.60 -6.12 8.00
CA HIS A 60 -6.77 -6.70 7.34
C HIS A 60 -6.67 -8.22 7.17
N TYR A 61 -5.47 -8.76 6.91
CA TYR A 61 -5.26 -10.21 6.71
C TYR A 61 -4.71 -10.92 7.95
N PHE A 62 -3.86 -10.23 8.72
CA PHE A 62 -3.07 -10.80 9.82
C PHE A 62 -3.24 -10.02 11.12
N GLY A 63 -4.22 -9.11 11.20
CA GLY A 63 -4.51 -8.33 12.40
C GLY A 63 -4.80 -9.18 13.63
N THR A 64 -5.30 -10.40 13.44
CA THR A 64 -5.57 -11.39 14.49
C THR A 64 -4.73 -12.66 14.38
N PHE A 65 -3.66 -12.63 13.57
CA PHE A 65 -2.73 -13.75 13.45
C PHE A 65 -2.08 -14.07 14.80
N GLN A 66 -2.14 -15.32 15.24
CA GLN A 66 -1.52 -15.77 16.48
C GLN A 66 -0.29 -16.64 16.17
N PRO A 67 0.93 -16.12 16.34
CA PRO A 67 2.14 -16.85 16.01
C PRO A 67 2.33 -18.09 16.92
N LYS A 68 3.06 -19.08 16.41
CA LYS A 68 3.35 -20.33 17.13
C LYS A 68 4.80 -20.34 17.63
N ASN A 69 5.14 -21.30 18.50
CA ASN A 69 6.53 -21.59 18.89
C ASN A 69 7.30 -20.40 19.49
N GLY A 70 6.61 -19.51 20.22
CA GLY A 70 7.23 -18.35 20.89
C GLY A 70 7.63 -17.21 19.95
N GLN A 71 7.26 -17.27 18.67
CA GLN A 71 7.37 -16.14 17.75
C GLN A 71 6.45 -14.99 18.21
N GLN A 72 6.78 -13.76 17.80
CA GLN A 72 6.04 -12.56 18.13
C GLN A 72 5.57 -11.87 16.85
N VAL A 73 4.44 -11.16 16.96
CA VAL A 73 3.87 -10.33 15.90
C VAL A 73 3.32 -9.07 16.55
N VAL A 74 3.47 -7.93 15.90
CA VAL A 74 2.76 -6.70 16.28
C VAL A 74 1.53 -6.57 15.40
N ASN A 75 0.34 -6.72 15.98
CA ASN A 75 -0.93 -6.63 15.25
C ASN A 75 -2.04 -6.01 16.12
N LEU A 76 -3.30 -6.35 15.84
CA LEU A 76 -4.45 -5.82 16.57
C LEU A 76 -4.61 -6.42 17.97
N LEU A 77 -3.92 -7.52 18.27
CA LEU A 77 -4.07 -8.25 19.53
C LEU A 77 -3.05 -7.79 20.60
N ASP A 78 -3.44 -7.89 21.86
CA ASP A 78 -2.60 -7.75 23.03
C ASP A 78 -1.86 -9.05 23.38
N GLY A 79 -1.10 -9.03 24.47
CA GLY A 79 -0.34 -10.20 24.94
C GLY A 79 -1.21 -11.37 25.44
N GLN A 80 -2.53 -11.19 25.54
CA GLN A 80 -3.51 -12.21 25.92
C GLN A 80 -4.30 -12.71 24.68
N GLY A 81 -3.96 -12.23 23.48
CA GLY A 81 -4.66 -12.57 22.25
C GLY A 81 -6.06 -11.92 22.15
N GLN A 82 -6.32 -10.88 22.94
CA GLN A 82 -7.55 -10.07 22.86
C GLN A 82 -7.29 -8.80 22.06
N LEU A 83 -8.34 -8.16 21.55
CA LEU A 83 -8.19 -6.87 20.86
C LEU A 83 -7.54 -5.85 21.79
N ASP A 84 -6.42 -5.25 21.36
CA ASP A 84 -5.66 -4.32 22.20
C ASP A 84 -6.52 -3.09 22.54
N PRO A 85 -6.67 -2.74 23.84
CA PRO A 85 -7.45 -1.59 24.29
C PRO A 85 -7.09 -0.27 23.62
N ARG A 86 -5.88 -0.13 23.06
CA ARG A 86 -5.44 1.08 22.33
C ARG A 86 -6.27 1.40 21.09
N PHE A 87 -7.00 0.42 20.54
CA PHE A 87 -7.83 0.62 19.35
C PHE A 87 -9.29 0.96 19.66
N LEU A 88 -9.71 0.82 20.92
CA LEU A 88 -11.09 1.05 21.34
C LEU A 88 -11.39 2.55 21.35
N GLY A 89 -12.42 2.97 20.63
CA GLY A 89 -12.83 4.38 20.53
C GLY A 89 -11.83 5.27 19.78
N LEU A 90 -10.85 4.68 19.09
CA LEU A 90 -9.71 5.45 18.54
C LEU A 90 -10.14 6.40 17.42
N GLN A 91 -11.04 5.98 16.54
CA GLN A 91 -11.35 6.74 15.33
C GLN A 91 -12.26 7.93 15.61
N LYS A 92 -12.00 9.04 14.93
CA LYS A 92 -12.70 10.31 15.12
C LYS A 92 -13.22 10.85 13.81
N ASN A 93 -14.29 11.62 13.91
CA ASN A 93 -14.79 12.41 12.80
C ASN A 93 -13.85 13.62 12.52
N PRO A 94 -14.06 14.36 11.42
CA PRO A 94 -13.23 15.53 11.10
C PRO A 94 -13.20 16.64 12.17
N ALA A 95 -14.24 16.73 13.00
CA ALA A 95 -14.29 17.65 14.13
C ALA A 95 -13.49 17.17 15.36
N GLY A 96 -12.83 16.01 15.28
CA GLY A 96 -12.04 15.44 16.36
C GLY A 96 -12.87 14.72 17.43
N ILE A 97 -14.15 14.48 17.17
CA ILE A 97 -15.05 13.77 18.10
C ILE A 97 -14.97 12.28 17.78
N ALA A 98 -14.76 11.44 18.80
CA ALA A 98 -14.75 9.98 18.64
C ALA A 98 -16.12 9.47 18.18
N TYR A 99 -16.13 8.47 17.31
CA TYR A 99 -17.37 7.81 16.94
C TYR A 99 -17.86 6.94 18.11
N ASP A 100 -19.14 7.02 18.44
CA ASP A 100 -19.80 6.04 19.34
C ASP A 100 -20.00 4.71 18.60
N ASN A 101 -20.55 4.79 17.38
CA ASN A 101 -20.73 3.68 16.46
C ASN A 101 -20.08 4.01 15.11
N LEU A 102 -19.56 2.98 14.44
CA LEU A 102 -18.97 3.13 13.11
C LEU A 102 -20.03 3.55 12.08
N PRO A 103 -19.71 4.48 11.17
CA PRO A 103 -20.57 4.82 10.04
C PRO A 103 -20.50 3.69 9.01
N LEU A 104 -21.59 2.93 8.83
CA LEU A 104 -21.61 1.77 7.94
C LEU A 104 -22.29 2.09 6.59
N PRO A 105 -21.75 1.60 5.46
CA PRO A 105 -22.32 1.83 4.13
C PRO A 105 -23.62 1.03 3.94
N ALA A 106 -24.75 1.71 3.81
CA ALA A 106 -26.07 1.10 3.66
C ALA A 106 -26.24 0.34 2.34
N GLU A 107 -25.41 0.66 1.33
CA GLU A 107 -25.36 -0.02 0.04
C GLU A 107 -24.79 -1.46 0.13
N ILE A 108 -24.09 -1.79 1.22
CA ILE A 108 -23.56 -3.14 1.44
C ILE A 108 -24.61 -3.95 2.22
N PRO A 109 -25.18 -5.02 1.66
CA PRO A 109 -26.25 -5.77 2.30
C PRO A 109 -25.91 -6.27 3.70
N GLY A 110 -24.68 -6.73 3.93
CA GLY A 110 -24.22 -7.22 5.23
C GLY A 110 -24.29 -6.17 6.35
N PHE A 111 -24.19 -4.88 6.03
CA PHE A 111 -24.20 -3.81 7.03
C PHE A 111 -25.57 -3.17 7.27
N GLN A 112 -26.62 -3.63 6.58
CA GLN A 112 -27.97 -3.08 6.78
C GLN A 112 -28.49 -3.43 8.18
N ASN A 113 -28.94 -2.40 8.92
CA ASN A 113 -29.44 -2.51 10.30
C ASN A 113 -28.41 -3.02 11.32
N VAL A 114 -27.12 -2.92 11.01
CA VAL A 114 -26.03 -3.28 11.92
C VAL A 114 -25.55 -2.02 12.65
N GLN A 115 -25.17 -2.17 13.92
CA GLN A 115 -24.40 -1.18 14.65
C GLN A 115 -23.11 -1.84 15.14
N LEU A 116 -21.97 -1.23 14.83
CA LEU A 116 -20.66 -1.71 15.26
C LEU A 116 -19.99 -0.65 16.13
N PRO A 117 -19.39 -1.04 17.27
CA PRO A 117 -18.63 -0.11 18.10
C PRO A 117 -17.38 0.38 17.35
N ASN A 118 -16.88 1.55 17.74
CA ASN A 118 -15.66 2.15 17.21
C ASN A 118 -14.41 1.36 17.60
N GLN A 119 -14.17 0.24 16.92
CA GLN A 119 -13.01 -0.63 17.11
C GLN A 119 -12.84 -1.58 15.92
N PRO A 120 -11.67 -2.21 15.73
CA PRO A 120 -11.50 -3.28 14.76
C PRO A 120 -12.48 -4.44 14.97
N PHE A 121 -12.98 -5.02 13.88
CA PHE A 121 -14.01 -6.07 13.94
C PHE A 121 -13.83 -7.15 12.87
N HIS A 122 -14.39 -8.33 13.14
CA HIS A 122 -14.41 -9.45 12.20
C HIS A 122 -15.32 -9.14 11.01
N MET A 123 -14.73 -9.01 9.82
CA MET A 123 -15.39 -8.47 8.63
C MET A 123 -16.22 -9.51 7.87
N ALA A 124 -15.86 -10.79 7.92
CA ALA A 124 -16.45 -11.84 7.08
C ALA A 124 -17.97 -11.99 7.16
N PRO A 125 -18.63 -11.82 8.34
CA PRO A 125 -20.10 -11.86 8.42
C PRO A 125 -20.80 -10.79 7.59
N TYR A 126 -20.10 -9.69 7.28
CA TYR A 126 -20.66 -8.53 6.58
C TYR A 126 -20.17 -8.42 5.14
N ILE A 127 -18.88 -8.68 4.93
CA ILE A 127 -18.23 -8.75 3.62
C ILE A 127 -17.46 -10.07 3.54
N PRO A 128 -18.07 -11.14 3.01
CA PRO A 128 -17.41 -12.43 2.87
C PRO A 128 -16.21 -12.35 1.93
N VAL A 129 -15.12 -13.07 2.25
CA VAL A 129 -13.89 -13.10 1.45
C VAL A 129 -14.15 -13.43 -0.03
N ARG A 130 -15.09 -14.34 -0.29
CA ARG A 130 -15.48 -14.78 -1.64
C ARG A 130 -16.74 -14.09 -2.19
N GLY A 131 -17.27 -13.11 -1.47
CA GLY A 131 -18.60 -12.54 -1.71
C GLY A 131 -18.72 -11.59 -2.90
N ASN A 132 -17.62 -11.32 -3.62
CA ASN A 132 -17.54 -10.32 -4.69
C ASN A 132 -18.26 -9.00 -4.35
N VAL A 133 -18.12 -8.54 -3.10
CA VAL A 133 -18.73 -7.30 -2.63
C VAL A 133 -17.79 -6.16 -3.03
N HIS A 134 -18.29 -5.26 -3.89
CA HIS A 134 -17.51 -4.12 -4.35
C HIS A 134 -17.43 -3.05 -3.25
N TRP A 135 -16.37 -3.10 -2.45
CA TRP A 135 -16.00 -2.07 -1.50
C TRP A 135 -14.49 -1.89 -1.51
N ASP A 136 -14.06 -0.68 -1.89
CA ASP A 136 -12.65 -0.32 -2.06
C ASP A 136 -12.41 1.04 -1.36
N PRO A 137 -11.71 1.06 -0.21
CA PRO A 137 -11.37 2.31 0.45
C PRO A 137 -10.34 3.10 -0.37
N ALA A 138 -10.42 4.42 -0.30
CA ALA A 138 -9.55 5.30 -1.05
C ALA A 138 -8.09 5.19 -0.56
N HIS A 139 -7.18 4.81 -1.46
CA HIS A 139 -5.75 4.63 -1.20
C HIS A 139 -4.95 5.65 -2.02
N ARG A 140 -5.07 6.93 -1.65
CA ARG A 140 -4.46 8.07 -2.35
C ARG A 140 -3.33 8.68 -1.52
N PHE A 141 -2.24 9.07 -2.16
CA PHE A 141 -0.95 9.40 -1.50
C PHE A 141 -1.11 10.28 -0.28
N PHE A 142 -1.67 11.47 -0.49
CA PHE A 142 -1.78 12.44 0.59
C PHE A 142 -2.96 12.16 1.52
N ARG A 143 -4.02 11.47 1.03
CA ARG A 143 -5.15 11.03 1.88
C ARG A 143 -4.67 10.04 2.93
N MET A 144 -3.84 9.07 2.54
CA MET A 144 -3.27 8.11 3.49
C MET A 144 -2.39 8.78 4.54
N MET A 145 -1.70 9.87 4.19
CA MET A 145 -0.98 10.69 5.18
C MET A 145 -1.93 11.39 6.17
N ALA A 146 -3.06 11.89 5.68
CA ALA A 146 -4.11 12.50 6.49
C ALA A 146 -4.77 11.48 7.44
N GLU A 147 -4.98 10.24 6.99
CA GLU A 147 -5.49 9.13 7.81
C GLU A 147 -4.56 8.79 8.99
N VAL A 148 -3.25 8.77 8.72
CA VAL A 148 -2.20 8.56 9.73
C VAL A 148 -2.17 9.72 10.74
N HIS A 149 -2.56 10.93 10.33
CA HIS A 149 -2.71 12.12 11.17
C HIS A 149 -1.51 12.34 12.11
N ASN A 150 -0.31 12.42 11.53
CA ASN A 150 0.95 12.59 12.25
C ASN A 150 1.17 11.54 13.37
N GLY A 151 0.78 10.29 13.10
CA GLY A 151 0.95 9.15 14.01
C GLY A 151 -0.13 9.01 15.08
N LYS A 152 -1.19 9.83 15.06
CA LYS A 152 -2.36 9.64 15.92
C LYS A 152 -3.22 8.46 15.46
N MET A 153 -3.19 8.14 14.17
CA MET A 153 -3.89 6.98 13.58
C MET A 153 -5.41 6.99 13.80
N ASP A 154 -6.03 8.16 13.90
CA ASP A 154 -7.42 8.35 14.34
C ASP A 154 -8.38 8.86 13.24
N ARG A 155 -7.94 8.90 11.96
CA ARG A 155 -8.73 9.44 10.83
C ARG A 155 -9.07 8.44 9.73
N PHE A 156 -8.70 7.17 9.86
CA PHE A 156 -8.99 6.14 8.84
C PHE A 156 -10.49 6.06 8.54
N VAL A 157 -11.34 6.02 9.57
CA VAL A 157 -12.80 5.96 9.36
C VAL A 157 -13.32 7.20 8.65
N ALA A 158 -12.91 8.39 9.07
CA ALA A 158 -13.43 9.65 8.51
C ALA A 158 -13.09 9.84 7.02
N LEU A 159 -11.92 9.35 6.61
CA LEU A 159 -11.36 9.58 5.28
C LEU A 159 -11.38 8.34 4.36
N ALA A 160 -11.92 7.21 4.84
CA ALA A 160 -11.95 5.94 4.13
C ALA A 160 -12.50 6.00 2.71
N GLY A 161 -13.53 6.82 2.45
CA GLY A 161 -14.10 6.97 1.11
C GLY A 161 -13.47 8.11 0.30
N GLY A 162 -13.44 7.95 -1.02
CA GLY A 162 -13.10 9.04 -1.95
C GLY A 162 -14.26 10.02 -2.14
N SER A 163 -13.98 11.33 -2.11
CA SER A 163 -14.98 12.39 -2.39
C SER A 163 -15.07 12.68 -3.89
N LYS A 164 -16.29 12.93 -4.40
CA LYS A 164 -16.57 13.21 -5.82
C LYS A 164 -16.49 14.67 -6.22
N THR A 165 -16.64 15.59 -5.27
CA THR A 165 -16.62 17.03 -5.57
C THR A 165 -15.21 17.42 -6.09
N LEU A 166 -14.95 18.65 -6.56
CA LEU A 166 -13.59 19.16 -6.74
C LEU A 166 -13.54 20.57 -6.16
N LEU A 167 -12.56 20.87 -5.31
CA LEU A 167 -12.28 22.24 -4.89
C LEU A 167 -11.26 22.80 -5.87
N SER A 168 -11.50 24.03 -6.32
CA SER A 168 -10.53 24.82 -7.04
C SER A 168 -9.33 25.17 -6.15
N ARG A 169 -8.22 25.57 -6.79
CA ARG A 169 -7.01 26.06 -6.08
C ARG A 169 -7.32 27.26 -5.19
N ASP A 170 -8.25 28.10 -5.61
CA ASP A 170 -8.58 29.33 -4.91
C ASP A 170 -9.52 29.07 -3.73
N GLU A 171 -10.44 28.10 -3.83
CA GLU A 171 -11.25 27.65 -2.69
C GLU A 171 -10.36 27.02 -1.61
N PHE A 172 -9.48 26.10 -2.01
CA PHE A 172 -8.55 25.44 -1.10
C PHE A 172 -7.72 26.44 -0.28
N ARG A 173 -7.17 27.48 -0.92
CA ARG A 173 -6.34 28.51 -0.26
C ARG A 173 -7.07 29.31 0.80
N LYS A 174 -8.41 29.27 0.80
CA LYS A 174 -9.26 30.03 1.72
C LYS A 174 -9.81 29.18 2.87
N MET A 175 -9.58 27.87 2.87
CA MET A 175 -10.11 26.94 3.86
C MET A 175 -9.06 26.52 4.90
N SER A 176 -9.47 26.33 6.15
CA SER A 176 -8.63 25.74 7.20
C SER A 176 -8.50 24.22 7.02
N PRO A 177 -7.44 23.56 7.54
CA PRO A 177 -7.29 22.11 7.49
C PRO A 177 -8.52 21.31 7.98
N GLU A 178 -9.29 21.85 8.93
CA GLU A 178 -10.49 21.24 9.50
C GLU A 178 -11.71 21.36 8.59
N GLN A 179 -11.94 22.56 8.02
CA GLN A 179 -12.96 22.77 6.98
C GLN A 179 -12.69 21.85 5.78
N ILE A 180 -11.40 21.70 5.51
CA ILE A 180 -10.88 20.80 4.52
C ILE A 180 -11.22 19.33 4.90
N ALA A 181 -10.75 18.82 6.03
CA ALA A 181 -11.04 17.45 6.44
C ALA A 181 -12.56 17.14 6.44
N PHE A 182 -13.41 18.12 6.79
CA PHE A 182 -14.86 18.00 6.73
C PHE A 182 -15.41 17.82 5.31
N ASP A 183 -15.01 18.65 4.36
CA ASP A 183 -15.47 18.59 2.95
C ASP A 183 -15.04 17.31 2.22
N LEU A 184 -13.95 16.69 2.67
CA LEU A 184 -13.42 15.46 2.09
C LEU A 184 -13.94 14.19 2.76
N ALA A 185 -14.54 14.32 3.94
CA ALA A 185 -14.94 13.19 4.73
C ALA A 185 -16.00 12.38 3.99
N ARG A 186 -15.70 11.10 3.81
CA ARG A 186 -16.67 10.11 3.38
C ARG A 186 -16.50 8.92 4.31
N PRO A 187 -17.07 9.00 5.51
CA PRO A 187 -16.74 8.05 6.55
C PRO A 187 -17.18 6.63 6.18
N SER A 188 -16.34 5.64 6.44
CA SER A 188 -16.68 4.24 6.19
C SER A 188 -16.02 3.34 7.24
N GLY A 189 -16.83 2.80 8.14
CA GLY A 189 -16.45 1.86 9.19
C GLY A 189 -15.73 0.59 8.73
N PRO A 190 -16.05 -0.01 7.57
CA PRO A 190 -15.41 -1.26 7.15
C PRO A 190 -13.89 -1.18 6.95
N VAL A 191 -13.30 0.02 6.94
CA VAL A 191 -11.84 0.22 6.97
C VAL A 191 -11.17 -0.35 8.23
N LEU A 192 -11.93 -0.57 9.31
CA LEU A 192 -11.43 -1.25 10.51
C LEU A 192 -11.68 -2.77 10.50
N GLY A 193 -12.26 -3.30 9.43
CA GLY A 193 -12.54 -4.71 9.30
C GLY A 193 -11.27 -5.53 9.10
N TYR A 194 -11.21 -6.70 9.74
CA TYR A 194 -10.18 -7.71 9.52
C TYR A 194 -10.79 -9.09 9.22
N TYR A 195 -10.02 -9.93 8.55
CA TYR A 195 -10.28 -11.36 8.39
C TYR A 195 -9.46 -12.19 9.40
N THR A 196 -10.01 -13.33 9.77
CA THR A 196 -9.38 -14.31 10.67
C THR A 196 -8.72 -15.43 9.87
N GLY A 197 -8.01 -16.32 10.57
CA GLY A 197 -7.45 -17.52 9.95
C GLY A 197 -8.51 -18.52 9.47
N GLU A 198 -9.73 -18.46 10.00
CA GLU A 198 -10.85 -19.27 9.49
C GLU A 198 -11.33 -18.75 8.13
N ASP A 199 -11.26 -17.44 7.91
CA ASP A 199 -11.66 -16.81 6.66
C ASP A 199 -10.58 -16.92 5.57
N LEU A 200 -9.30 -16.87 5.97
CA LEU A 200 -8.12 -16.89 5.11
C LEU A 200 -7.14 -18.05 5.46
N PRO A 201 -7.59 -19.32 5.44
CA PRO A 201 -6.82 -20.44 5.95
C PRO A 201 -5.50 -20.65 5.21
N PHE A 202 -5.48 -20.44 3.89
CA PHE A 202 -4.25 -20.57 3.08
C PHE A 202 -3.18 -19.56 3.50
N TYR A 203 -3.53 -18.28 3.64
CA TYR A 203 -2.58 -17.23 4.03
C TYR A 203 -2.02 -17.45 5.44
N HIS A 204 -2.88 -17.83 6.39
CA HIS A 204 -2.45 -18.11 7.76
C HIS A 204 -1.60 -19.38 7.84
N GLN A 205 -1.91 -20.41 7.03
CA GLN A 205 -1.09 -21.61 6.93
C GLN A 205 0.32 -21.30 6.39
N VAL A 206 0.43 -20.53 5.31
CA VAL A 206 1.72 -20.12 4.75
C VAL A 206 2.51 -19.29 5.76
N ALA A 207 1.86 -18.36 6.47
CA ALA A 207 2.50 -17.58 7.53
C ALA A 207 3.00 -18.44 8.72
N HIS A 208 2.33 -19.56 9.03
CA HIS A 208 2.81 -20.51 10.04
C HIS A 208 3.97 -21.38 9.57
N GLN A 209 4.02 -21.70 8.27
CA GLN A 209 5.02 -22.59 7.70
C GLN A 209 6.31 -21.85 7.30
N TYR A 210 6.18 -20.58 6.94
CA TYR A 210 7.26 -19.77 6.37
C TYR A 210 7.46 -18.48 7.16
N THR A 211 8.13 -17.50 6.55
CA THR A 211 8.42 -16.22 7.17
C THR A 211 7.33 -15.21 6.85
N LEU A 212 6.75 -14.60 7.88
CA LEU A 212 5.87 -13.44 7.78
C LEU A 212 6.64 -12.20 8.24
N PHE A 213 6.66 -11.15 7.41
CA PHE A 213 7.19 -9.84 7.81
C PHE A 213 6.04 -8.97 8.32
N ASP A 214 6.06 -8.61 9.60
CA ASP A 214 5.08 -7.72 10.25
C ASP A 214 5.51 -6.24 10.25
N HIS A 215 6.70 -5.95 9.71
CA HIS A 215 7.25 -4.61 9.53
C HIS A 215 7.68 -4.38 8.07
N PHE A 216 6.85 -4.83 7.13
CA PHE A 216 7.03 -4.59 5.70
C PHE A 216 6.04 -3.53 5.23
N PHE A 217 6.57 -2.39 4.80
CA PHE A 217 5.76 -1.23 4.42
C PHE A 217 5.84 -1.03 2.91
N GLN A 218 4.74 -0.54 2.34
CA GLN A 218 4.76 0.03 0.99
C GLN A 218 5.87 1.09 0.88
N ALA A 219 6.50 1.18 -0.29
CA ALA A 219 7.61 2.10 -0.50
C ALA A 219 7.16 3.57 -0.47
N MET A 220 5.93 3.82 -0.88
CA MET A 220 5.28 5.12 -0.81
C MET A 220 3.82 4.98 -0.40
N SER A 221 3.27 5.97 0.30
CA SER A 221 1.81 6.10 0.44
C SER A 221 1.16 6.21 -0.95
N GLY A 222 -0.11 5.82 -1.08
CA GLY A 222 -0.91 6.11 -2.27
C GLY A 222 -1.16 4.93 -3.18
N GLY A 223 -1.33 5.24 -4.47
CA GLY A 223 -1.88 4.31 -5.46
C GLY A 223 -0.94 3.15 -5.83
N SER A 224 -1.52 2.18 -6.54
CA SER A 224 -0.82 0.98 -7.03
C SER A 224 0.29 1.32 -8.04
N THR A 225 0.09 2.28 -8.96
CA THR A 225 1.09 2.58 -10.01
C THR A 225 2.44 2.97 -9.42
N GLY A 226 2.45 3.89 -8.44
CA GLY A 226 3.69 4.35 -7.81
C GLY A 226 4.42 3.22 -7.08
N ASN A 227 3.69 2.39 -6.33
CA ASN A 227 4.28 1.25 -5.61
C ASN A 227 4.78 0.14 -6.54
N ALA A 228 4.11 -0.10 -7.68
CA ALA A 228 4.61 -1.01 -8.72
C ALA A 228 5.93 -0.51 -9.35
N LEU A 229 6.05 0.80 -9.58
CA LEU A 229 7.31 1.40 -10.03
C LEU A 229 8.41 1.27 -8.97
N TYR A 230 8.09 1.43 -7.68
CA TYR A 230 9.06 1.17 -6.61
C TYR A 230 9.50 -0.29 -6.54
N LEU A 231 8.61 -1.25 -6.80
CA LEU A 231 8.99 -2.67 -6.89
C LEU A 231 9.99 -2.91 -8.03
N ALA A 232 9.78 -2.30 -9.19
CA ALA A 232 10.60 -2.51 -10.38
C ALA A 232 11.90 -1.68 -10.40
N ALA A 233 11.87 -0.45 -9.88
CA ALA A 233 12.94 0.53 -10.07
C ALA A 233 13.38 1.25 -8.78
N ALA A 234 12.83 0.87 -7.62
CA ALA A 234 13.08 1.52 -6.33
C ALA A 234 12.78 3.03 -6.30
N ARG A 235 11.91 3.50 -7.21
CA ARG A 235 11.45 4.88 -7.30
C ARG A 235 10.13 5.00 -8.06
N SER A 236 9.45 6.13 -7.89
CA SER A 236 8.37 6.54 -8.80
C SER A 236 8.92 7.40 -9.96
N CYS A 237 8.09 7.60 -10.98
CA CYS A 237 8.42 8.40 -12.15
C CYS A 237 8.29 9.90 -11.88
N ILE A 238 9.15 10.71 -12.49
CA ILE A 238 9.04 12.16 -12.51
C ILE A 238 8.63 12.57 -13.92
N HIS A 239 7.61 13.43 -14.07
CA HIS A 239 7.24 14.00 -15.36
C HIS A 239 7.48 15.52 -15.37
N PRO A 240 8.66 16.00 -15.84
CA PRO A 240 9.03 17.41 -15.76
C PRO A 240 8.06 18.37 -16.46
N HIS A 241 7.32 17.89 -17.45
CA HIS A 241 6.35 18.67 -18.23
C HIS A 241 4.89 18.38 -17.86
N ALA A 242 4.63 17.68 -16.75
CA ALA A 242 3.27 17.46 -16.27
C ALA A 242 2.53 18.82 -16.14
N PRO A 243 1.29 18.92 -16.67
CA PRO A 243 0.50 20.13 -16.56
C PRO A 243 0.26 20.52 -15.11
N ARG A 244 0.25 21.82 -14.82
CA ARG A 244 0.15 22.33 -13.44
C ARG A 244 -1.14 21.86 -12.77
N GLU A 245 -2.23 21.78 -13.52
CA GLU A 245 -3.56 21.38 -13.07
C GLU A 245 -3.62 19.96 -12.53
N VAL A 246 -2.71 19.07 -12.95
CA VAL A 246 -2.61 17.68 -12.47
C VAL A 246 -1.54 17.47 -11.40
N CYS A 247 -0.89 18.54 -10.95
CA CYS A 247 0.12 18.52 -9.90
C CYS A 247 -0.42 19.15 -8.61
N ALA A 248 -0.12 18.58 -7.44
CA ALA A 248 -0.43 19.23 -6.17
C ALA A 248 0.22 20.64 -6.10
N PRO A 249 -0.45 21.67 -5.54
CA PRO A 249 0.04 23.06 -5.57
C PRO A 249 1.26 23.34 -4.68
N PHE A 250 1.52 22.52 -3.68
CA PHE A 250 2.54 22.70 -2.65
C PHE A 250 2.89 21.34 -2.02
N ASP A 251 3.92 21.29 -1.19
CA ASP A 251 4.21 20.17 -0.30
C ASP A 251 3.21 20.15 0.86
N PRO A 252 2.41 19.09 1.04
CA PRO A 252 1.47 19.01 2.16
C PRO A 252 2.13 18.96 3.54
N LYS A 253 3.41 18.55 3.64
CA LYS A 253 4.16 18.65 4.89
C LYS A 253 4.41 20.09 5.30
N GLU A 254 4.68 20.97 4.32
CA GLU A 254 4.90 22.41 4.57
C GLU A 254 3.59 23.17 4.71
N ALA A 255 2.55 22.74 4.00
CA ALA A 255 1.27 23.45 3.97
C ALA A 255 0.34 23.08 5.13
N GLY A 256 0.53 21.94 5.80
CA GLY A 256 -0.33 21.52 6.91
C GLY A 256 -1.81 21.32 6.54
N LEU A 257 -2.13 21.14 5.26
CA LEU A 257 -3.48 21.14 4.71
C LEU A 257 -3.79 19.80 4.00
N GLU A 258 -5.00 19.26 4.22
CA GLU A 258 -5.42 17.89 3.84
C GLU A 258 -6.48 17.80 2.72
N HIS A 259 -6.27 18.33 1.51
CA HIS A 259 -7.35 18.35 0.49
C HIS A 259 -7.02 18.16 -1.00
N ARG A 260 -7.88 17.37 -1.67
CA ARG A 260 -8.25 17.15 -3.11
C ARG A 260 -7.21 17.27 -4.22
N PHE A 261 -6.31 18.24 -4.13
CA PHE A 261 -4.96 18.10 -4.69
C PHE A 261 -4.28 16.82 -4.21
N PHE A 262 -4.79 16.25 -3.13
CA PHE A 262 -4.41 15.00 -2.50
C PHE A 262 -4.62 13.77 -3.40
N ASP A 263 -5.61 13.85 -4.27
CA ASP A 263 -5.98 12.78 -5.19
C ASP A 263 -5.46 13.04 -6.61
N LEU A 264 -4.67 14.11 -6.82
CA LEU A 264 -4.06 14.38 -8.12
C LEU A 264 -2.95 13.38 -8.44
N PRO A 265 -2.73 13.08 -9.74
CA PRO A 265 -1.70 12.13 -10.14
C PRO A 265 -0.29 12.48 -9.67
N TYR A 266 0.05 13.77 -9.63
CA TYR A 266 1.41 14.23 -9.32
C TYR A 266 1.48 15.08 -8.07
N ASP A 267 2.61 15.03 -7.37
CA ASP A 267 2.93 16.00 -6.33
C ASP A 267 3.41 17.34 -6.93
N HIS A 268 3.79 18.28 -6.05
CA HIS A 268 4.28 19.60 -6.46
C HIS A 268 5.65 19.56 -7.19
N GLN A 269 6.41 18.47 -7.03
CA GLN A 269 7.68 18.21 -7.70
C GLN A 269 7.50 17.40 -8.98
N LYS A 270 6.25 17.11 -9.36
CA LYS A 270 5.88 16.32 -10.52
C LYS A 270 6.31 14.85 -10.44
N VAL A 271 6.48 14.33 -9.23
CA VAL A 271 6.59 12.89 -8.97
C VAL A 271 5.19 12.30 -9.09
N LEU A 272 5.06 11.17 -9.80
CA LEU A 272 3.81 10.42 -9.87
C LEU A 272 3.51 9.81 -8.49
N VAL A 273 2.41 10.21 -7.88
CA VAL A 273 2.02 9.79 -6.52
C VAL A 273 0.70 9.02 -6.45
N ASN A 274 -0.12 9.12 -7.50
CA ASN A 274 -1.35 8.37 -7.66
C ASN A 274 -1.38 7.68 -9.03
N ASP A 275 -2.47 6.98 -9.34
CA ASP A 275 -2.50 6.07 -10.48
C ASP A 275 -2.67 6.79 -11.81
N LEU A 276 -1.78 6.48 -12.75
CA LEU A 276 -1.93 6.74 -14.17
C LEU A 276 -1.56 5.46 -14.94
N PRO A 277 -2.24 5.20 -16.08
CA PRO A 277 -1.88 4.08 -16.93
C PRO A 277 -0.50 4.28 -17.59
N PRO A 278 0.21 3.21 -17.93
CA PRO A 278 1.45 3.31 -18.70
C PRO A 278 1.16 3.75 -20.14
N VAL A 279 2.02 4.60 -20.70
CA VAL A 279 1.93 5.01 -22.12
C VAL A 279 2.27 3.84 -23.05
N GLN A 280 3.23 3.00 -22.65
CA GLN A 280 3.73 1.85 -23.40
C GLN A 280 3.30 0.53 -22.76
N GLY A 281 2.00 0.33 -22.62
CA GLY A 281 1.47 -0.87 -22.01
C GLY A 281 0.01 -1.10 -22.36
N PRO A 282 -0.53 -2.26 -22.00
CA PRO A 282 -1.92 -2.56 -22.17
C PRO A 282 -2.73 -1.57 -21.34
N THR A 283 -3.50 -0.75 -22.04
CA THR A 283 -4.30 0.29 -21.40
C THR A 283 -5.71 0.23 -21.95
N ASN A 284 -6.70 0.35 -21.08
CA ASN A 284 -8.10 0.44 -21.50
C ASN A 284 -8.33 1.70 -22.37
N ALA A 285 -9.16 1.59 -23.40
CA ALA A 285 -9.55 2.68 -24.30
C ALA A 285 -10.19 3.87 -23.55
N ASP A 286 -10.84 3.64 -22.40
CA ASP A 286 -11.44 4.72 -21.60
C ASP A 286 -10.38 5.65 -20.96
N ALA A 287 -9.11 5.22 -20.92
CA ALA A 287 -8.03 5.97 -20.30
C ALA A 287 -7.34 6.97 -21.26
N VAL A 288 -7.89 7.22 -22.46
CA VAL A 288 -7.28 8.13 -23.46
C VAL A 288 -6.98 9.52 -22.91
N LYS A 289 -7.80 10.05 -21.99
CA LYS A 289 -7.51 11.34 -21.32
C LYS A 289 -6.35 11.23 -20.34
N ALA A 290 -6.28 10.14 -19.57
CA ALA A 290 -5.21 9.88 -18.61
C ALA A 290 -3.87 9.66 -19.33
N LEU A 291 -3.87 9.02 -20.50
CA LEU A 291 -2.67 8.83 -21.32
C LEU A 291 -1.99 10.14 -21.73
N LYS A 292 -2.76 11.22 -21.94
CA LYS A 292 -2.20 12.55 -22.29
C LYS A 292 -1.38 13.18 -21.16
N ILE A 293 -1.61 12.76 -19.93
CA ILE A 293 -0.93 13.27 -18.74
C ILE A 293 -0.07 12.19 -18.08
N SER A 294 -0.01 10.99 -18.65
CA SER A 294 0.80 9.88 -18.13
C SER A 294 2.27 10.17 -18.37
N PRO A 295 3.17 9.72 -17.46
CA PRO A 295 4.58 9.98 -17.63
C PRO A 295 5.06 9.37 -18.95
N PRO A 296 5.71 10.16 -19.81
CA PRO A 296 6.12 9.64 -21.09
C PRO A 296 7.38 8.75 -20.93
N PRO A 297 7.62 7.79 -21.83
CA PRO A 297 8.75 6.87 -21.75
C PRO A 297 10.11 7.58 -21.66
N GLU A 298 10.29 8.68 -22.39
CA GLU A 298 11.52 9.48 -22.37
C GLU A 298 11.79 10.18 -21.03
N ALA A 299 10.82 10.23 -20.11
CA ALA A 299 11.03 10.72 -18.75
C ALA A 299 11.54 9.61 -17.79
N GLN A 300 11.63 8.36 -18.26
CA GLN A 300 12.02 7.18 -17.50
C GLN A 300 13.41 6.70 -17.95
N THR A 301 14.43 7.54 -17.79
CA THR A 301 15.80 7.29 -18.27
C THR A 301 16.70 6.52 -17.29
N TYR A 302 16.10 5.80 -16.34
CA TYR A 302 16.80 5.09 -15.28
C TYR A 302 16.59 3.58 -15.39
N ASP A 303 17.63 2.80 -15.06
CA ASP A 303 17.56 1.35 -15.07
C ASP A 303 16.52 0.85 -14.05
N ASN A 304 15.62 -0.03 -14.50
CA ASN A 304 14.79 -0.88 -13.66
C ASN A 304 15.46 -2.25 -13.44
N ILE A 305 14.80 -3.14 -12.70
CA ILE A 305 15.34 -4.47 -12.40
C ILE A 305 15.47 -5.35 -13.65
N GLY A 306 14.57 -5.20 -14.63
CA GLY A 306 14.65 -5.89 -15.92
C GLY A 306 15.93 -5.53 -16.67
N ASP A 307 16.23 -4.23 -16.83
CA ASP A 307 17.47 -3.77 -17.47
C ASP A 307 18.72 -4.36 -16.82
N ARG A 308 18.72 -4.46 -15.48
CA ARG A 308 19.82 -5.05 -14.70
C ARG A 308 19.93 -6.56 -14.89
N LEU A 309 18.79 -7.26 -14.97
CA LEU A 309 18.75 -8.71 -15.20
C LEU A 309 19.21 -9.05 -16.62
N ASP A 310 18.77 -8.28 -17.62
CA ASP A 310 19.22 -8.42 -19.01
C ASP A 310 20.72 -8.14 -19.15
N GLY A 311 21.20 -7.05 -18.54
CA GLY A 311 22.64 -6.73 -18.49
C GLY A 311 23.47 -7.83 -17.82
N ALA A 312 22.90 -8.53 -16.84
CA ALA A 312 23.51 -9.68 -16.17
C ALA A 312 23.25 -11.03 -16.86
N ARG A 313 22.45 -11.06 -17.94
CA ARG A 313 21.99 -12.27 -18.64
C ARG A 313 21.26 -13.26 -17.74
N VAL A 314 20.45 -12.75 -16.82
CA VAL A 314 19.59 -13.54 -15.95
C VAL A 314 18.19 -13.57 -16.56
N SER A 315 17.64 -14.77 -16.77
CA SER A 315 16.29 -14.93 -17.30
C SER A 315 15.25 -14.37 -16.34
N TRP A 316 14.31 -13.59 -16.86
CA TRP A 316 13.22 -13.01 -16.08
C TRP A 316 11.94 -12.91 -16.92
N ALA A 317 10.80 -12.74 -16.24
CA ALA A 317 9.52 -12.54 -16.89
C ALA A 317 8.56 -11.82 -15.94
N TRP A 318 7.63 -11.05 -16.49
CA TRP A 318 6.51 -10.46 -15.77
C TRP A 318 5.22 -11.17 -16.20
N TYR A 319 4.61 -11.90 -15.28
CA TYR A 319 3.36 -12.63 -15.53
C TYR A 319 2.17 -11.82 -15.02
N ASN A 320 1.16 -11.63 -15.87
CA ASN A 320 -0.11 -10.97 -15.50
C ASN A 320 -1.22 -11.45 -16.45
N GLU A 321 -2.48 -11.38 -16.03
CA GLU A 321 -3.62 -11.95 -16.74
C GLU A 321 -4.24 -11.00 -17.78
N ASN A 322 -4.97 -11.55 -18.75
CA ASN A 322 -5.85 -10.83 -19.69
C ASN A 322 -5.11 -9.85 -20.64
N TRP A 323 -3.86 -10.14 -20.99
CA TRP A 323 -3.11 -9.33 -21.95
C TRP A 323 -3.64 -9.51 -23.38
N ASP A 324 -4.19 -10.68 -23.70
CA ASP A 324 -4.90 -10.99 -24.94
C ASP A 324 -6.17 -10.15 -25.16
N ARG A 325 -6.80 -9.67 -24.08
CA ARG A 325 -8.01 -8.82 -24.12
C ARG A 325 -7.71 -7.36 -24.46
N VAL A 326 -6.44 -6.99 -24.48
CA VAL A 326 -5.97 -5.63 -24.73
C VAL A 326 -5.97 -5.37 -26.23
N LYS A 327 -6.32 -4.15 -26.66
CA LYS A 327 -6.29 -3.79 -28.09
C LYS A 327 -4.87 -3.99 -28.67
N PRO A 328 -4.72 -4.55 -29.89
CA PRO A 328 -3.41 -4.87 -30.48
C PRO A 328 -2.41 -3.71 -30.58
N TRP A 329 -2.88 -2.46 -30.61
CA TRP A 329 -1.99 -1.28 -30.64
C TRP A 329 -1.32 -1.00 -29.29
N ALA A 330 -1.91 -1.43 -28.17
CA ALA A 330 -1.36 -1.25 -26.83
C ALA A 330 -0.37 -2.37 -26.42
N LEU A 331 -0.29 -3.43 -27.22
CA LEU A 331 0.73 -4.49 -27.10
C LEU A 331 2.02 -4.15 -27.87
N LYS A 332 1.93 -3.30 -28.90
CA LYS A 332 3.04 -3.01 -29.83
C LYS A 332 4.22 -2.23 -29.23
N THR A 333 4.08 -1.68 -28.03
CA THR A 333 5.09 -0.78 -27.44
C THR A 333 5.72 -1.31 -26.15
N ALA A 334 5.24 -2.43 -25.63
CA ALA A 334 5.60 -2.88 -24.28
C ALA A 334 6.56 -4.08 -24.25
N PHE A 335 6.47 -4.98 -25.24
CA PHE A 335 7.19 -6.27 -25.24
C PHE A 335 7.54 -6.68 -26.68
N GLY A 336 8.77 -6.38 -27.11
CA GLY A 336 9.26 -6.75 -28.44
C GLY A 336 9.88 -8.16 -28.43
N PRO A 337 9.85 -8.91 -29.54
CA PRO A 337 10.54 -10.20 -29.58
C PRO A 337 12.06 -10.03 -29.33
N GLY A 338 12.57 -10.63 -28.25
CA GLY A 338 14.01 -10.72 -27.96
C GLY A 338 14.55 -9.83 -26.83
N ASP A 339 13.71 -9.11 -26.10
CA ASP A 339 14.09 -8.26 -24.96
C ASP A 339 14.14 -8.99 -23.61
N GLY A 340 14.10 -10.33 -23.60
CA GLY A 340 14.15 -11.14 -22.38
C GLY A 340 12.86 -11.15 -21.57
N SER A 341 11.89 -10.29 -21.89
CA SER A 341 10.61 -10.20 -21.18
C SER A 341 9.52 -10.98 -21.90
N ALA A 342 9.15 -12.14 -21.36
CA ALA A 342 7.95 -12.84 -21.79
C ALA A 342 6.79 -12.43 -20.87
N VAL A 343 5.89 -11.57 -21.35
CA VAL A 343 4.56 -11.44 -20.74
C VAL A 343 3.73 -12.61 -21.22
N ILE A 344 3.60 -13.61 -20.35
CA ILE A 344 2.87 -14.82 -20.66
C ILE A 344 1.45 -14.65 -20.13
N ASP A 345 0.52 -14.51 -21.06
CA ASP A 345 -0.90 -14.57 -20.77
C ASP A 345 -1.30 -16.02 -20.54
N THR A 346 -1.54 -16.38 -19.28
CA THR A 346 -2.15 -17.65 -18.96
C THR A 346 -3.65 -17.41 -18.89
N GLY A 347 -4.40 -17.88 -19.88
CA GLY A 347 -5.86 -17.71 -19.91
C GLY A 347 -6.61 -18.32 -18.70
N GLN A 348 -5.91 -19.01 -17.79
CA GLN A 348 -6.40 -19.57 -16.53
C GLN A 348 -5.25 -19.69 -15.49
N LEU A 349 -4.85 -18.60 -14.82
CA LEU A 349 -3.97 -18.71 -13.64
C LEU A 349 -4.77 -19.06 -12.37
N TYR A 350 -6.08 -18.76 -12.36
CA TYR A 350 -7.03 -19.17 -11.34
C TYR A 350 -8.11 -20.09 -11.92
N VAL A 351 -7.91 -21.40 -11.84
CA VAL A 351 -9.03 -22.36 -11.88
C VAL A 351 -9.55 -22.46 -10.46
N ALA A 352 -10.79 -22.02 -10.24
CA ALA A 352 -11.48 -22.08 -8.94
C ALA A 352 -11.82 -23.52 -8.54
#